data_AF-V5G8K6-F1
#
_entry.id   AF-V5G8K6-F1
#
_cell.length_a   1.000
_cell.length_b   1.000
_cell.length_c   1.000
_cell.angle_alpha   90.00
_cell.angle_beta   90.00
_cell.angle_gamma   90.00
#
_symmetry.space_group_name_H-M   'P 1'
#
loop_
_entity.id
_entity.type
_entity.pdbx_description
1 polymer ?
#
loop_
_entity_poly.entity_id
_entity_poly.type
_entity_poly.pdbx_seq_one_letter_code
_entity_poly.pdbx_strand_id
1 'polypeptide(L)'
;WRSVIIHQQVLDELSPTLLSDADRLYKHIQVNPNIKDYVKALLDIEVAQLYLLFRHVSKAKEHIMSASGILGIHYKLIGALGKRTKHQEKETAQLSLKVTVEGKNGIQRPEEDGDLNIPKNIPLNDDVRLNSVEFSSKDNMDNVSLTVTEQKLFITIVQEMLIA
;
A
#
# COMPACT_ATOMS: atom_id res chain seq x y z
N TRP A 1 9.66 -12.88 9.26
CA TRP A 1 8.71 -11.75 9.16
C TRP A 1 7.28 -12.22 8.99
N ARG A 2 6.90 -12.80 7.85
CA ARG A 2 5.55 -13.36 7.63
C ARG A 2 5.06 -14.33 8.73
N SER A 3 5.94 -15.21 9.21
CA SER A 3 5.61 -16.12 10.32
C SER A 3 5.28 -15.38 11.63
N VAL A 4 5.97 -14.30 11.95
CA VAL A 4 5.71 -13.48 13.15
C VAL A 4 4.40 -12.72 13.02
N ILE A 5 4.11 -12.17 11.84
CA ILE A 5 2.83 -11.51 11.55
C ILE A 5 1.67 -12.50 11.74
N ILE A 6 1.75 -13.69 11.11
CA ILE A 6 0.71 -14.72 11.23
C ILE A 6 0.58 -15.18 12.68
N HIS A 7 1.69 -15.42 13.38
CA HIS A 7 1.66 -15.79 14.79
C HIS A 7 0.93 -14.73 15.62
N GLN A 8 1.26 -13.44 15.44
CA GLN A 8 0.57 -12.37 16.13
C GLN A 8 -0.92 -12.27 15.78
N GLN A 9 -1.32 -12.57 14.53
CA GLN A 9 -2.72 -12.53 14.10
C GLN A 9 -3.58 -13.67 14.67
N VAL A 10 -2.95 -14.78 15.10
CA VAL A 10 -3.64 -15.92 15.73
C VAL A 10 -3.84 -15.71 17.23
N LEU A 11 -3.05 -14.82 17.86
CA LEU A 11 -3.18 -14.49 19.27
C LEU A 11 -4.31 -13.48 19.50
N ASP A 12 -5.04 -13.64 20.61
CA ASP A 12 -6.11 -12.72 21.00
C ASP A 12 -5.56 -11.34 21.41
N GLU A 13 -4.36 -11.30 21.99
CA GLU A 13 -3.71 -10.08 22.46
C GLU A 13 -2.35 -9.84 21.77
N LEU A 14 -1.94 -8.57 21.72
CA LEU A 14 -0.63 -8.17 21.22
C LEU A 14 0.48 -8.72 22.12
N SER A 15 1.40 -9.50 21.56
CA SER A 15 2.52 -10.10 22.28
C SER A 15 3.77 -9.20 22.21
N PRO A 16 4.18 -8.55 23.31
CA PRO A 16 5.39 -7.71 23.32
C PRO A 16 6.66 -8.53 23.07
N THR A 17 6.64 -9.82 23.41
CA THR A 17 7.74 -10.75 23.15
C THR A 17 7.93 -10.96 21.65
N LEU A 18 6.85 -11.16 20.89
CA LEU A 18 6.93 -11.31 19.43
C LEU A 18 7.46 -10.05 18.75
N LEU A 19 7.04 -8.87 19.22
CA LEU A 19 7.58 -7.61 18.73
C LEU A 19 9.07 -7.47 19.05
N SER A 20 9.48 -7.79 20.28
CA SER A 20 10.89 -7.72 20.70
C SER A 20 11.78 -8.66 19.89
N ASP A 21 11.29 -9.88 19.60
CA ASP A 21 11.98 -10.84 18.77
C ASP A 21 12.09 -10.36 17.32
N ALA A 22 11.02 -9.76 16.77
CA ALA A 22 11.05 -9.15 15.44
C ALA A 22 12.06 -8.01 15.34
N ASP A 23 12.11 -7.12 16.34
CA ASP A 23 13.08 -6.03 16.42
C ASP A 23 14.52 -6.55 16.48
N ARG A 24 14.77 -7.62 17.25
CA ARG A 24 16.08 -8.28 17.31
C ARG A 24 16.48 -8.85 15.94
N LEU A 25 15.58 -9.57 15.29
CA LEU A 25 15.82 -10.14 13.96
C LEU A 25 16.09 -9.04 12.92
N TYR A 26 15.31 -7.96 12.94
CA TYR A 26 15.49 -6.84 12.04
C TYR A 26 16.88 -6.20 12.18
N LYS A 27 17.35 -5.97 13.42
CA LYS A 27 18.70 -5.46 13.69
C LYS A 27 19.80 -6.36 13.10
N HIS A 28 19.67 -7.68 13.19
CA HIS A 28 20.63 -8.60 12.58
C HIS A 28 20.67 -8.49 11.06
N ILE A 29 19.51 -8.28 10.42
CA ILE A 29 19.42 -8.15 8.96
C ILE A 29 20.01 -6.82 8.49
N GLN A 30 19.80 -5.72 9.22
CA GLN A 30 20.35 -4.40 8.88
C GLN A 30 21.89 -4.36 8.83
N VAL A 31 22.56 -5.22 9.60
CA VAL A 31 24.03 -5.29 9.64
C VAL A 31 24.61 -5.96 8.38
N ASN A 32 23.78 -6.60 7.56
CA ASN A 32 24.24 -7.29 6.34
C ASN A 32 24.35 -6.31 5.15
N PRO A 33 25.56 -6.05 4.62
CA PRO A 33 25.77 -5.08 3.54
C PRO A 33 25.31 -5.57 2.15
N ASN A 34 24.94 -6.84 2.00
CA ASN A 34 24.69 -7.45 0.68
C ASN A 34 23.21 -7.57 0.29
N ILE A 35 22.31 -6.83 0.94
CA ILE A 35 20.88 -6.88 0.62
C ILE A 35 20.60 -6.02 -0.62
N LYS A 36 20.10 -6.66 -1.68
CA LYS A 36 19.64 -5.96 -2.89
C LYS A 36 18.48 -5.01 -2.56
N ASP A 37 18.44 -3.85 -3.21
CA ASP A 37 17.43 -2.81 -2.97
C ASP A 37 16.00 -3.33 -3.02
N TYR A 38 15.65 -4.13 -4.02
CA TYR A 38 14.30 -4.68 -4.14
C TYR A 38 13.92 -5.61 -2.95
N VAL A 39 14.86 -6.41 -2.47
CA VAL A 39 14.66 -7.27 -1.28
C VAL A 39 14.51 -6.42 -0.02
N LYS A 40 15.28 -5.32 0.07
CA LYS A 40 15.14 -4.35 1.15
C LYS A 40 13.75 -3.69 1.14
N ALA A 41 13.22 -3.31 -0.01
CA ALA A 41 11.87 -2.76 -0.12
C ALA A 41 10.80 -3.76 0.33
N LEU A 42 10.90 -5.03 -0.08
CA LEU A 42 10.00 -6.09 0.37
C LEU A 42 10.03 -6.26 1.90
N LEU A 43 11.23 -6.26 2.48
CA LEU A 43 11.41 -6.34 3.92
C LEU A 43 10.81 -5.12 4.63
N ASP A 44 11.10 -3.91 4.15
CA ASP A 44 10.57 -2.66 4.74
C ASP A 44 9.03 -2.65 4.72
N ILE A 45 8.38 -3.16 3.66
CA ILE A 45 6.92 -3.31 3.62
C ILE A 45 6.42 -4.28 4.70
N GLU A 46 7.06 -5.45 4.85
CA GLU A 46 6.69 -6.41 5.90
C GLU A 46 6.90 -5.84 7.31
N VAL A 47 7.99 -5.08 7.49
CA VAL A 47 8.32 -4.39 8.73
C VAL A 47 7.27 -3.38 9.10
N ALA A 48 6.89 -2.53 8.15
CA ALA A 48 5.81 -1.57 8.32
C ALA A 48 4.49 -2.26 8.73
N GLN A 49 4.11 -3.37 8.07
CA GLN A 49 2.88 -4.09 8.37
C GLN A 49 2.82 -4.62 9.81
N LEU A 50 3.92 -5.17 10.34
CA LEU A 50 3.94 -5.59 11.75
C LEU A 50 3.88 -4.38 12.68
N TYR A 51 4.62 -3.30 12.41
CA TYR A 51 4.53 -2.12 13.27
C TYR A 51 3.13 -1.51 13.28
N LEU A 52 2.41 -1.51 12.15
CA LEU A 52 1.00 -1.11 12.11
C LEU A 52 0.10 -2.05 12.93
N LEU A 53 0.36 -3.37 12.88
CA LEU A 53 -0.33 -4.37 13.70
C LEU A 53 -0.15 -4.07 15.19
N PHE A 54 1.05 -3.64 15.62
CA PHE A 54 1.36 -3.20 16.99
C PHE A 54 1.07 -1.71 17.26
N ARG A 55 0.38 -0.99 16.35
CA ARG A 55 0.04 0.44 16.50
C ARG A 55 1.26 1.39 16.61
N HIS A 56 2.43 0.97 16.16
CA HIS A 56 3.64 1.80 16.08
C HIS A 56 3.70 2.57 14.75
N VAL A 57 2.77 3.52 14.58
CA VAL A 57 2.57 4.27 13.33
C VAL A 57 3.83 5.01 12.88
N SER A 58 4.53 5.70 13.79
CA SER A 58 5.76 6.45 13.44
C SER A 58 6.85 5.56 12.86
N LYS A 59 7.10 4.39 13.47
CA LYS A 59 8.07 3.42 12.96
C LYS A 59 7.64 2.85 11.61
N ALA A 60 6.35 2.51 11.47
CA ALA A 60 5.83 2.00 10.21
C ALA A 60 6.03 3.01 9.07
N LYS A 61 5.79 4.30 9.34
CA LYS A 61 5.95 5.39 8.37
C LYS A 61 7.39 5.51 7.85
N GLU A 62 8.39 5.33 8.71
CA GLU A 62 9.80 5.33 8.29
C GLU A 62 10.09 4.21 7.27
N HIS A 63 9.59 3.00 7.52
CA HIS A 63 9.75 1.88 6.59
C HIS A 63 8.93 2.06 5.30
N ILE A 64 7.72 2.62 5.40
CA ILE A 64 6.91 2.99 4.22
C ILE A 64 7.66 3.97 3.35
N MET A 65 8.21 5.05 3.92
CA MET A 65 8.98 6.05 3.18
C MET A 65 10.24 5.44 2.55
N SER A 66 10.94 4.56 3.27
CA SER A 66 12.08 3.81 2.75
C SER A 66 11.69 2.94 1.54
N ALA A 67 10.62 2.16 1.65
CA ALA A 67 10.13 1.30 0.58
C ALA A 67 9.63 2.10 -0.63
N SER A 68 8.86 3.18 -0.42
CA SER A 68 8.43 4.10 -1.47
C SER A 68 9.62 4.73 -2.19
N GLY A 69 10.62 5.18 -1.42
CA GLY A 69 11.85 5.73 -1.95
C GLY A 69 12.60 4.72 -2.80
N ILE A 70 12.74 3.47 -2.35
CA ILE A 70 13.38 2.42 -3.15
C ILE A 70 12.58 2.14 -4.42
N LEU A 71 11.26 1.98 -4.34
CA LEU A 71 10.44 1.60 -5.49
C LEU A 71 10.16 2.75 -6.48
N GLY A 72 10.54 3.98 -6.14
CA GLY A 72 10.26 5.16 -6.97
C GLY A 72 8.80 5.59 -6.92
N ILE A 73 8.10 5.31 -5.82
CA ILE A 73 6.69 5.62 -5.66
C ILE A 73 6.51 6.98 -5.00
N HIS A 74 5.81 7.86 -5.69
CA HIS A 74 5.34 9.13 -5.17
C HIS A 74 3.82 9.10 -5.07
N TYR A 75 3.29 9.47 -3.91
CA TYR A 75 1.86 9.53 -3.69
C TYR A 75 1.47 10.81 -2.98
N LYS A 76 0.28 11.33 -3.28
CA LYS A 76 -0.28 12.51 -2.64
C LYS A 76 -1.79 12.38 -2.53
N LEU A 77 -2.30 12.64 -1.32
CA LEU A 77 -3.72 12.78 -1.08
C LEU A 77 -4.21 14.12 -1.65
N ILE A 78 -5.20 14.09 -2.53
CA ILE A 78 -5.76 15.25 -3.20
C ILE A 78 -7.29 15.27 -3.09
N GLY A 79 -7.86 16.47 -3.12
CA GLY A 79 -9.29 16.65 -3.34
C GLY A 79 -9.56 16.78 -4.84
N ALA A 80 -10.51 16.00 -5.36
CA ALA A 80 -10.94 16.04 -6.75
C ALA A 80 -12.48 16.12 -6.81
N LEU A 81 -13.02 16.93 -7.72
CA LEU A 81 -14.47 16.96 -7.94
C LEU A 81 -14.92 15.68 -8.64
N GLY A 82 -16.04 15.13 -8.19
CA GLY A 82 -16.64 13.96 -8.81
C GLY A 82 -18.07 13.67 -8.38
N LYS A 83 -18.64 12.64 -9.00
CA LYS A 83 -20.00 12.15 -8.77
C LYS A 83 -20.00 10.70 -8.31
N ARG A 84 -20.98 10.33 -7.49
CA ARG A 84 -21.17 8.96 -6.98
C ARG A 84 -22.51 8.35 -7.36
N THR A 85 -23.44 9.14 -7.88
CA THR A 85 -24.77 8.69 -8.30
C THR A 85 -25.10 9.20 -9.69
N LYS A 86 -25.85 8.42 -10.46
CA LYS A 86 -26.23 8.73 -11.85
C LYS A 86 -27.02 10.02 -11.97
N HIS A 87 -27.85 10.34 -10.97
CA HIS A 87 -28.70 11.52 -10.95
C HIS A 87 -28.11 12.70 -10.16
N GLN A 88 -26.81 12.68 -9.86
CA GLN A 88 -26.17 13.79 -9.14
C GLN A 88 -25.97 15.00 -10.07
N GLU A 89 -26.70 16.08 -9.83
CA GLU A 89 -26.56 17.32 -10.61
C GLU A 89 -25.25 18.05 -10.28
N LYS A 90 -24.96 18.25 -8.99
CA LYS A 90 -23.79 18.99 -8.51
C LYS A 90 -22.64 18.06 -8.17
N GLU A 91 -21.47 18.35 -8.69
CA GLU A 91 -20.24 17.66 -8.30
C GLU A 91 -19.82 18.06 -6.89
N THR A 92 -19.27 17.11 -6.15
CA THR A 92 -18.79 17.34 -4.78
C THR A 92 -17.32 16.96 -4.68
N ALA A 93 -16.62 17.56 -3.72
CA ALA A 93 -15.23 17.20 -3.45
C ALA A 93 -15.16 15.75 -2.94
N GLN A 94 -14.33 14.95 -3.60
CA GLN A 94 -14.03 13.56 -3.29
C GLN A 94 -12.54 13.46 -2.96
N LEU A 95 -12.20 12.56 -2.03
CA LEU A 95 -10.82 12.29 -1.69
C LEU A 95 -10.23 11.29 -2.70
N SER A 96 -9.06 11.60 -3.26
CA SER A 96 -8.36 10.74 -4.21
C SER A 96 -6.87 10.67 -3.88
N LEU A 97 -6.26 9.51 -4.14
CA LEU A 97 -4.82 9.30 -3.99
C LEU A 97 -4.16 9.38 -5.36
N LYS A 98 -3.43 10.46 -5.62
CA LYS A 98 -2.63 10.59 -6.84
C LYS A 98 -1.33 9.81 -6.66
N VAL A 99 -1.04 8.92 -7.60
CA VAL A 99 0.14 8.04 -7.59
C VAL A 99 0.96 8.28 -8.84
N THR A 100 2.28 8.31 -8.69
CA THR A 100 3.25 8.35 -9.77
C THR A 100 4.36 7.36 -9.46
N VAL A 101 4.73 6.55 -10.45
CA VAL A 101 5.80 5.57 -10.34
C VAL A 101 6.92 5.99 -11.27
N GLU A 102 8.03 6.41 -10.70
CA GLU A 102 9.24 6.72 -11.45
C GLU A 102 9.98 5.43 -11.74
N GLY A 103 10.31 5.20 -13.03
CA GLY A 103 11.18 4.11 -13.43
C GLY A 103 12.58 4.33 -12.91
N LYS A 104 12.93 3.77 -11.74
CA LYS A 104 14.30 3.78 -11.26
C LYS A 104 15.13 2.80 -12.08
N ASN A 105 15.97 3.37 -12.96
CA ASN A 105 16.99 2.62 -13.72
C ASN A 105 17.79 1.73 -12.76
N GLY A 106 17.72 0.40 -12.94
CA GLY A 106 18.50 -0.57 -12.17
C GLY A 106 17.72 -1.42 -11.17
N ILE A 107 16.43 -1.15 -10.92
CA ILE A 107 15.60 -2.05 -10.11
C ILE A 107 15.02 -3.13 -11.01
N GLN A 108 15.45 -4.38 -10.80
CA GLN A 108 14.80 -5.55 -11.38
C GLN A 108 13.44 -5.72 -10.72
N ARG A 109 12.43 -5.04 -11.27
CA ARG A 109 11.04 -5.20 -10.88
C ARG A 109 10.53 -6.51 -11.50
N PRO A 110 9.77 -7.34 -10.77
CA PRO A 110 9.04 -8.43 -11.42
C PRO A 110 8.18 -7.86 -12.55
N GLU A 111 8.01 -8.63 -13.62
CA GLU A 111 7.07 -8.26 -14.67
C GLU A 111 5.67 -8.04 -14.06
N GLU A 112 4.88 -7.18 -14.69
CA GLU A 112 3.47 -7.07 -14.34
C GLU A 112 2.85 -8.46 -14.45
N ASP A 113 2.18 -8.92 -13.38
CA ASP A 113 1.52 -10.21 -13.40
C ASP A 113 0.43 -10.16 -14.48
N GLY A 114 0.73 -10.74 -15.64
CA GLY A 114 -0.22 -10.96 -16.72
C GLY A 114 -1.40 -11.82 -16.25
N ASP A 115 -2.51 -11.76 -16.99
CA ASP A 115 -3.83 -12.37 -16.77
C ASP A 115 -3.88 -13.47 -15.68
N LEU A 116 -3.78 -13.04 -14.42
CA LEU A 116 -3.97 -13.91 -13.27
C LEU A 116 -5.46 -14.26 -13.25
N ASN A 117 -5.81 -15.50 -12.93
CA ASN A 117 -7.20 -15.90 -12.62
C ASN A 117 -7.66 -15.25 -11.30
N ILE A 118 -7.76 -13.92 -11.28
CA ILE A 118 -8.26 -13.14 -10.15
C ILE A 118 -9.79 -13.08 -10.21
N PRO A 119 -10.45 -12.96 -9.04
CA PRO A 119 -11.89 -12.70 -8.99
C PRO A 119 -12.24 -11.48 -9.83
N LYS A 120 -13.22 -11.64 -10.73
CA LYS A 120 -13.71 -10.52 -11.54
C LYS A 120 -14.46 -9.54 -10.65
N ASN A 121 -14.18 -8.25 -10.80
CA ASN A 121 -14.97 -7.21 -10.17
C ASN A 121 -16.35 -7.16 -10.83
N ILE A 122 -17.40 -7.61 -10.12
CA ILE A 122 -18.77 -7.65 -10.64
C ILE A 122 -19.43 -6.30 -10.33
N PRO A 123 -19.86 -5.53 -11.34
CA PRO A 123 -20.56 -4.28 -11.10
C PRO A 123 -21.89 -4.54 -10.40
N LEU A 124 -22.23 -3.69 -9.44
CA LEU A 124 -23.48 -3.80 -8.68
C LEU A 124 -24.70 -3.50 -9.57
N ASN A 125 -24.50 -2.79 -10.69
CA ASN A 125 -25.54 -2.42 -11.67
C ASN A 125 -26.79 -1.80 -11.01
N ASP A 126 -26.56 -0.95 -10.00
CA ASP A 126 -27.60 -0.19 -9.31
C ASP A 126 -28.15 0.94 -10.21
N ASP A 127 -29.46 1.19 -10.18
CA ASP A 127 -30.11 2.26 -10.93
C ASP A 127 -29.78 3.66 -10.43
N VAL A 128 -29.31 3.80 -9.18
CA VAL A 128 -29.02 5.10 -8.57
C VAL A 128 -27.50 5.34 -8.46
N ARG A 129 -26.74 4.34 -8.02
CA ARG A 129 -25.31 4.50 -7.69
C ARG A 129 -24.40 4.21 -8.88
N LEU A 130 -23.29 4.93 -8.95
CA LEU A 130 -22.18 4.60 -9.85
C LEU A 130 -21.31 3.51 -9.20
N ASN A 131 -20.73 2.62 -10.03
CA ASN A 131 -19.83 1.55 -9.55
C ASN A 131 -18.48 2.11 -9.07
N SER A 132 -18.03 3.22 -9.64
CA SER A 132 -16.83 3.96 -9.24
C SER A 132 -17.15 5.45 -9.20
N VAL A 133 -16.30 6.22 -8.53
CA VAL A 133 -16.39 7.68 -8.55
C VAL A 133 -16.04 8.16 -9.95
N GLU A 134 -16.93 8.92 -10.57
CA GLU A 134 -16.66 9.59 -11.84
C GLU A 134 -16.06 10.97 -11.53
N PHE A 135 -14.77 11.15 -11.80
CA PHE A 135 -14.06 12.41 -11.57
C PHE A 135 -14.15 13.32 -12.80
N SER A 136 -14.31 14.62 -12.58
CA SER A 136 -14.48 15.61 -13.65
C SER A 136 -13.18 15.87 -14.42
N SER A 137 -12.03 15.73 -13.75
CA SER A 137 -10.72 15.91 -14.36
C SER A 137 -10.11 14.56 -14.75
N LYS A 138 -9.76 14.41 -16.03
CA LYS A 138 -9.13 13.20 -16.59
C LYS A 138 -7.74 12.91 -15.99
N ASP A 139 -7.05 13.93 -15.49
CA ASP A 139 -5.75 13.81 -14.80
C ASP A 139 -5.80 13.00 -13.50
N ASN A 140 -7.00 12.71 -12.98
CA ASN A 140 -7.21 11.88 -11.79
C ASN A 140 -7.51 10.40 -12.14
N MET A 141 -7.47 10.05 -13.43
CA MET A 141 -7.94 8.76 -13.95
C MET A 141 -6.85 7.92 -14.61
N ASP A 142 -5.58 8.32 -14.47
CA ASP A 142 -4.45 7.51 -14.92
C ASP A 142 -4.38 6.25 -14.05
N ASN A 143 -4.89 5.14 -14.58
CA ASN A 143 -4.74 3.82 -13.98
C ASN A 143 -3.27 3.43 -14.10
N VAL A 144 -2.48 3.79 -13.10
CA VAL A 144 -1.10 3.32 -12.99
C VAL A 144 -1.13 1.82 -12.78
N SER A 145 -0.53 1.05 -13.69
CA SER A 145 -0.33 -0.37 -13.49
C SER A 145 0.70 -0.57 -12.38
N LEU A 146 0.34 -1.36 -11.38
CA LEU A 146 1.15 -1.59 -10.19
C LEU A 146 1.43 -3.08 -10.07
N THR A 147 2.68 -3.44 -9.83
CA THR A 147 3.06 -4.81 -9.49
C THR A 147 2.53 -5.21 -8.12
N VAL A 148 2.48 -6.50 -7.82
CA VAL A 148 1.98 -7.02 -6.52
C VAL A 148 2.71 -6.40 -5.32
N THR A 149 4.01 -6.12 -5.47
CA THR A 149 4.79 -5.47 -4.41
C THR A 149 4.33 -4.05 -4.15
N GLU A 150 4.06 -3.30 -5.22
CA GLU A 150 3.61 -1.92 -5.13
C GLU A 150 2.17 -1.87 -4.61
N GLN A 151 1.30 -2.77 -5.06
CA GLN A 151 -0.04 -2.94 -4.50
C GLN A 151 0.00 -3.25 -3.00
N LYS A 152 0.89 -4.14 -2.56
CA LYS A 152 1.10 -4.44 -1.13
C LYS A 152 1.56 -3.21 -0.35
N LEU A 153 2.45 -2.41 -0.91
CA LEU A 153 2.85 -1.14 -0.30
C LEU A 153 1.67 -0.18 -0.19
N PHE A 154 0.83 -0.05 -1.23
CA PHE A 154 -0.35 0.82 -1.19
C PHE A 154 -1.38 0.40 -0.14
N ILE A 155 -1.64 -0.89 -0.01
CA ILE A 155 -2.50 -1.39 1.08
C ILE A 155 -1.92 -0.98 2.44
N THR A 156 -0.60 -1.06 2.59
CA THR A 156 0.09 -0.68 3.83
C THR A 156 0.03 0.84 4.09
N ILE A 157 0.19 1.67 3.05
CA ILE A 157 0.03 3.13 3.12
C ILE A 157 -1.39 3.49 3.55
N VAL A 158 -2.41 2.90 2.91
CA VAL A 158 -3.81 3.17 3.25
C VAL A 158 -4.11 2.74 4.68
N GLN A 159 -3.57 1.60 5.13
CA GLN A 159 -3.69 1.18 6.53
C GLN A 159 -3.04 2.17 7.51
N GLU A 160 -1.86 2.70 7.18
CA GLU A 160 -1.21 3.75 7.98
C GLU A 160 -2.10 4.99 8.09
N MET A 161 -2.64 5.46 6.96
CA MET A 161 -3.55 6.62 6.92
C MET A 161 -4.86 6.42 7.69
N LEU A 162 -5.33 5.18 7.85
CA LEU A 162 -6.56 4.86 8.58
C LEU A 162 -6.34 4.69 10.10
N ILE A 163 -5.11 4.38 10.52
CA ILE A 163 -4.75 4.16 11.94
C ILE A 163 -4.21 5.45 12.58
N ALA A 164 -3.58 6.32 11.79
CA ALA A 164 -3.04 7.62 12.20
C ALA A 164 -4.15 8.64 12.52
#